data_AF-A0A7Z9H0T6-F1
#
_entry.id   AF-A0A7Z9H0T6-F1
#
_cell.length_a   1.000
_cell.length_b   1.000
_cell.length_c   1.000
_cell.angle_alpha   90.00
_cell.angle_beta   90.00
_cell.angle_gamma   90.00
#
_symmetry.space_group_name_H-M   'P 1'
#
loop_
_entity.id
_entity.type
_entity.pdbx_description
1 polymer ?
#
loop_
_entity_poly.entity_id
_entity_poly.type
_entity_poly.pdbx_seq_one_letter_code
_entity_poly.pdbx_strand_id
1 'polypeptide(L)'
;MPRSRRLRIVCGLIVCCFWNTASLVRGDFQDGFESSKTAWQLRHSDCQARILVHERQFQDAHSGAGCEHLEIRMGRGTYAHLSYDIPPVRVIDELKPGLWIKSNGRHLQLLVRVVLPRTIDPQSGKPLKFLIRGSRYELVGQWQRLSINRCRESMMAQIPSLRSQFGSTVDPKQAFIDMIVLNTYAGPGTTKIWTDDLRIATPIISSAQFTKQDQPDLETSNTSPILRVNKTTTTSTDPGIQLQGPLLLVEKRPFFPRIIEYNGESFQWLQKLGFNTVALKHQPTADQIVTAKRLGMWLIVPPKAPSAGHSLQTIRDRCLAFDLGNNLTQDDLPAISQTVRSIRDLESPN
;
A
#
# COMPACT_ATOMS: atom_id res chain seq x y z
N MET A 1 -34.05 64.12 -32.19
CA MET A 1 -34.46 62.70 -32.33
C MET A 1 -33.20 61.84 -32.48
N PRO A 2 -33.20 60.52 -32.20
CA PRO A 2 -34.20 59.70 -31.50
C PRO A 2 -33.63 58.92 -30.27
N ARG A 3 -34.47 58.03 -29.70
CA ARG A 3 -34.19 57.08 -28.60
C ARG A 3 -33.03 56.14 -28.96
N SER A 4 -32.21 55.63 -28.03
CA SER A 4 -32.50 54.50 -27.10
C SER A 4 -31.14 53.97 -26.55
N ARG A 5 -31.00 52.99 -25.64
CA ARG A 5 -31.91 52.04 -24.94
C ARG A 5 -31.25 51.67 -23.59
N ARG A 6 -32.01 51.22 -22.58
CA ARG A 6 -31.45 50.74 -21.30
C ARG A 6 -30.85 49.33 -21.46
N LEU A 7 -29.75 49.05 -20.75
CA LEU A 7 -29.52 47.71 -20.19
C LEU A 7 -28.78 47.81 -18.85
N ARG A 8 -29.41 47.30 -17.77
CA ARG A 8 -28.72 46.99 -16.51
C ARG A 8 -28.37 45.51 -16.56
N ILE A 9 -27.10 45.15 -16.33
CA ILE A 9 -26.73 43.78 -15.99
C ILE A 9 -26.19 43.80 -14.57
N VAL A 10 -27.02 43.34 -13.63
CA VAL A 10 -26.56 42.98 -12.29
C VAL A 10 -25.88 41.62 -12.44
N CYS A 11 -24.55 41.59 -12.48
CA CYS A 11 -23.82 40.33 -12.45
C CYS A 11 -23.66 39.92 -10.99
N GLY A 12 -24.31 38.81 -10.61
CA GLY A 12 -24.33 38.33 -9.23
C GLY A 12 -22.93 37.93 -8.76
N LEU A 13 -22.58 38.32 -7.53
CA LEU A 13 -21.31 37.94 -6.90
C LEU A 13 -21.39 36.47 -6.47
N ILE A 14 -21.11 35.56 -7.41
CA ILE A 14 -21.07 34.12 -7.15
C ILE A 14 -19.87 33.86 -6.23
N VAL A 15 -20.17 33.68 -4.94
CA VAL A 15 -19.21 33.16 -3.97
C VAL A 15 -19.00 31.69 -4.31
N CYS A 16 -17.99 31.42 -5.15
CA CYS A 16 -17.47 30.08 -5.37
C CYS A 16 -16.83 29.57 -4.07
N CYS A 17 -17.66 29.01 -3.19
CA CYS A 17 -17.22 28.13 -2.12
C CYS A 17 -16.54 26.91 -2.74
N PHE A 18 -15.25 27.05 -3.05
CA PHE A 18 -14.38 25.93 -3.33
C PHE A 18 -14.31 25.07 -2.07
N TRP A 19 -15.23 24.10 -1.96
CA TRP A 19 -15.06 22.94 -1.10
C TRP A 19 -13.81 22.21 -1.57
N ASN A 20 -12.70 22.61 -0.96
CA ASN A 20 -11.41 22.00 -1.14
C ASN A 20 -11.51 20.61 -0.49
N THR A 21 -11.95 19.63 -1.27
CA THR A 21 -12.07 18.23 -0.86
C THR A 21 -10.67 17.66 -0.69
N ALA A 22 -10.04 18.06 0.42
CA ALA A 22 -8.80 17.50 0.92
C ALA A 22 -8.98 15.99 0.97
N SER A 23 -8.45 15.32 -0.04
CA SER A 23 -8.51 13.87 -0.16
C SER A 23 -7.56 13.31 0.88
N LEU A 24 -8.06 13.18 2.11
CA LEU A 24 -7.32 12.65 3.24
C LEU A 24 -6.68 11.34 2.82
N VAL A 25 -5.35 11.38 2.70
CA VAL A 25 -4.52 10.19 2.62
C VAL A 25 -4.67 9.49 3.96
N ARG A 26 -5.68 8.61 4.05
CA ARG A 26 -5.91 7.80 5.25
C ARG A 26 -4.72 6.86 5.39
N GLY A 27 -3.85 7.20 6.34
CA GLY A 27 -2.87 6.27 6.88
C GLY A 27 -3.55 5.11 7.61
N ASP A 28 -2.72 4.27 8.22
CA ASP A 28 -3.07 2.99 8.83
C ASP A 28 -4.46 2.96 9.49
N PHE A 29 -5.34 2.10 8.96
CA PHE A 29 -6.65 1.88 9.55
C PHE A 29 -6.49 0.98 10.78
N GLN A 30 -6.92 1.47 11.95
CA GLN A 30 -6.95 0.72 13.20
C GLN A 30 -8.35 0.78 13.82
N ASP A 31 -8.83 -0.38 14.28
CA ASP A 31 -9.88 -0.50 15.30
C ASP A 31 -9.28 -1.21 16.52
N GLY A 32 -9.36 -0.55 17.68
CA GLY A 32 -8.96 -1.07 18.99
C GLY A 32 -10.15 -1.59 19.81
N PHE A 33 -11.30 -1.81 19.17
CA PHE A 33 -12.45 -2.53 19.69
C PHE A 33 -13.20 -1.92 20.90
N GLU A 34 -12.80 -0.72 21.35
CA GLU A 34 -13.37 0.03 22.48
C GLU A 34 -14.81 0.53 22.32
N SER A 35 -15.34 0.62 21.09
CA SER A 35 -16.68 1.17 20.89
C SER A 35 -17.77 0.16 21.30
N SER A 36 -18.89 0.62 21.86
CA SER A 36 -20.03 -0.24 22.21
C SER A 36 -20.76 -0.87 21.02
N LYS A 37 -20.42 -0.49 19.78
CA LYS A 37 -21.04 -1.01 18.55
C LYS A 37 -20.28 -2.22 18.02
N THR A 38 -20.95 -3.37 17.87
CA THR A 38 -20.38 -4.54 17.20
C THR A 38 -20.19 -4.33 15.69
N ALA A 39 -19.20 -5.00 15.10
CA ALA A 39 -18.75 -4.79 13.71
C ALA A 39 -18.82 -6.05 12.83
N TRP A 40 -18.62 -7.25 13.40
CA TRP A 40 -18.63 -8.50 12.63
C TRP A 40 -20.04 -8.89 12.15
N GLN A 41 -20.13 -9.46 10.95
CA GLN A 41 -21.37 -9.93 10.35
C GLN A 41 -21.17 -11.31 9.71
N LEU A 42 -22.01 -12.30 10.01
CA LEU A 42 -21.99 -13.58 9.31
C LEU A 42 -22.52 -13.40 7.88
N ARG A 43 -21.66 -13.60 6.87
CA ARG A 43 -22.01 -13.38 5.44
C ARG A 43 -22.35 -14.67 4.69
N HIS A 44 -21.55 -15.72 4.88
CA HIS A 44 -21.65 -16.97 4.12
C HIS A 44 -21.22 -18.15 5.00
N SER A 45 -21.92 -19.28 4.91
CA SER A 45 -21.50 -20.56 5.50
C SER A 45 -22.14 -21.72 4.76
N ASP A 46 -21.42 -22.83 4.58
CA ASP A 46 -22.02 -24.10 4.19
C ASP A 46 -22.51 -24.93 5.41
N CYS A 47 -21.87 -24.74 6.57
CA CYS A 47 -22.13 -25.48 7.80
C CYS A 47 -23.36 -25.03 8.62
N GLN A 48 -24.35 -24.36 8.01
CA GLN A 48 -25.54 -23.81 8.70
C GLN A 48 -25.20 -22.94 9.92
N ALA A 49 -24.16 -22.11 9.82
CA ALA A 49 -23.65 -21.34 10.96
C ALA A 49 -24.70 -20.38 11.54
N ARG A 50 -24.73 -20.24 12.87
CA ARG A 50 -25.57 -19.27 13.58
C ARG A 50 -24.78 -18.63 14.70
N ILE A 51 -24.82 -17.30 14.76
CA ILE A 51 -24.36 -16.53 15.91
C ILE A 51 -25.36 -16.76 17.06
N LEU A 52 -24.85 -17.10 18.25
CA LEU A 52 -25.60 -17.29 19.48
C LEU A 52 -25.45 -16.09 20.42
N VAL A 53 -24.24 -15.53 20.50
CA VAL A 53 -23.87 -14.36 21.30
C VAL A 53 -23.04 -13.44 20.41
N HIS A 54 -23.26 -12.13 20.50
CA HIS A 54 -22.49 -11.13 19.77
C HIS A 54 -22.52 -9.80 20.51
N GLU A 55 -21.39 -9.44 21.11
CA GLU A 55 -21.33 -8.34 22.07
C GLU A 55 -19.94 -7.68 22.13
N ARG A 56 -19.88 -6.51 22.78
CA ARG A 56 -18.63 -5.85 23.17
C ARG A 56 -18.35 -6.18 24.63
N GLN A 57 -17.20 -6.80 24.87
CA GLN A 57 -16.80 -7.35 26.16
C GLN A 57 -15.63 -6.54 26.72
N PHE A 58 -15.85 -5.86 27.85
CA PHE A 58 -14.88 -4.98 28.51
C PHE A 58 -14.03 -5.70 29.59
N GLN A 59 -13.67 -6.94 29.29
CA GLN A 59 -12.81 -7.82 30.10
C GLN A 59 -12.16 -8.85 29.15
N ASP A 60 -11.01 -9.42 29.52
CA ASP A 60 -10.24 -10.39 28.70
C ASP A 60 -9.68 -9.86 27.35
N ALA A 61 -9.73 -8.55 27.09
CA ALA A 61 -9.18 -7.91 25.88
C ALA A 61 -7.68 -8.19 25.66
N HIS A 62 -7.18 -7.99 24.43
CA HIS A 62 -5.75 -8.11 24.10
C HIS A 62 -5.00 -6.83 24.49
N SER A 63 -5.57 -5.67 24.17
CA SER A 63 -5.09 -4.37 24.68
C SER A 63 -6.26 -3.45 24.98
N GLY A 64 -5.99 -2.28 25.58
CA GLY A 64 -7.06 -1.35 25.94
C GLY A 64 -8.01 -1.91 27.01
N ALA A 65 -9.32 -1.73 26.82
CA ALA A 65 -10.37 -2.24 27.70
C ALA A 65 -11.40 -3.15 27.00
N GLY A 66 -11.76 -2.87 25.74
CA GLY A 66 -12.83 -3.55 25.02
C GLY A 66 -12.37 -4.49 23.89
N CYS A 67 -12.96 -5.68 23.82
CA CYS A 67 -12.87 -6.58 22.66
C CYS A 67 -14.27 -6.94 22.12
N GLU A 68 -14.38 -7.52 20.92
CA GLU A 68 -15.66 -8.04 20.40
C GLU A 68 -15.72 -9.56 20.54
N HIS A 69 -16.75 -10.04 21.23
CA HIS A 69 -17.00 -11.45 21.53
C HIS A 69 -18.12 -12.01 20.64
N LEU A 70 -17.89 -13.20 20.08
CA LEU A 70 -18.88 -13.98 19.33
C LEU A 70 -18.88 -15.44 19.78
N GLU A 71 -20.07 -15.98 20.02
CA GLU A 71 -20.29 -17.43 20.06
C GLU A 71 -21.02 -17.88 18.80
N ILE A 72 -20.48 -18.85 18.08
CA ILE A 72 -21.03 -19.32 16.80
C ILE A 72 -21.22 -20.84 16.86
N ARG A 73 -22.47 -21.28 16.65
CA ARG A 73 -22.81 -22.68 16.46
C ARG A 73 -22.68 -23.06 14.99
N MET A 74 -22.01 -24.17 14.71
CA MET A 74 -21.75 -24.68 13.37
C MET A 74 -22.10 -26.17 13.29
N GLY A 75 -22.75 -26.56 12.19
CA GLY A 75 -22.98 -27.96 11.82
C GLY A 75 -21.80 -28.56 11.07
N ARG A 76 -22.07 -29.55 10.20
CA ARG A 76 -21.07 -30.11 9.27
C ARG A 76 -20.96 -29.23 8.02
N GLY A 77 -19.73 -28.89 7.63
CA GLY A 77 -19.41 -28.17 6.39
C GLY A 77 -17.91 -27.97 6.26
N THR A 78 -17.49 -26.84 5.68
CA THR A 78 -16.08 -26.48 5.44
C THR A 78 -15.75 -25.02 5.77
N TYR A 79 -16.73 -24.11 5.83
CA TYR A 79 -16.48 -22.70 6.17
C TYR A 79 -17.66 -21.99 6.87
N ALA A 80 -17.30 -20.96 7.63
CA ALA A 80 -18.20 -19.96 8.18
C ALA A 80 -17.49 -18.60 8.14
N HIS A 81 -17.92 -17.72 7.25
CA HIS A 81 -17.27 -16.43 7.00
C HIS A 81 -17.98 -15.31 7.76
N LEU A 82 -17.38 -14.88 8.88
CA LEU A 82 -17.62 -13.54 9.40
C LEU A 82 -16.93 -12.51 8.50
N SER A 83 -17.52 -11.33 8.35
CA SER A 83 -16.89 -10.17 7.74
C SER A 83 -16.89 -8.95 8.65
N TYR A 84 -15.81 -8.19 8.59
CA TYR A 84 -15.72 -6.82 9.09
C TYR A 84 -15.53 -5.92 7.85
N ASP A 85 -16.47 -4.99 7.62
CA ASP A 85 -16.41 -4.06 6.48
C ASP A 85 -15.40 -2.93 6.78
N ILE A 86 -14.53 -2.59 5.82
CA ILE A 86 -13.46 -1.59 6.01
C ILE A 86 -13.50 -0.50 4.93
N PRO A 87 -12.90 0.68 5.18
CA PRO A 87 -12.60 1.64 4.12
C PRO A 87 -11.75 0.96 3.01
N PRO A 88 -11.98 1.25 1.72
CA PRO A 88 -11.18 0.66 0.63
C PRO A 88 -9.68 1.00 0.71
N VAL A 89 -8.81 -0.02 0.83
CA VAL A 89 -7.33 0.14 0.88
C VAL A 89 -6.68 -0.54 -0.32
N ARG A 90 -5.82 0.17 -1.06
CA ARG A 90 -5.18 -0.37 -2.29
C ARG A 90 -4.17 -1.48 -2.00
N VAL A 91 -4.14 -2.52 -2.84
CA VAL A 91 -3.22 -3.66 -2.73
C VAL A 91 -1.81 -3.30 -3.23
N ILE A 92 -0.99 -2.80 -2.31
CA ILE A 92 0.46 -2.57 -2.47
C ILE A 92 1.27 -3.75 -1.88
N ASP A 93 2.56 -3.84 -2.22
CA ASP A 93 3.44 -4.92 -1.73
C ASP A 93 3.57 -4.91 -0.20
N GLU A 94 3.61 -3.74 0.43
CA GLU A 94 3.81 -3.64 1.87
C GLU A 94 2.52 -3.76 2.72
N LEU A 95 1.34 -3.90 2.10
CA LEU A 95 0.05 -3.94 2.79
C LEU A 95 -0.05 -5.15 3.74
N LYS A 96 -0.13 -4.88 5.04
CA LYS A 96 -0.15 -5.89 6.11
C LYS A 96 -1.38 -5.76 7.02
N PRO A 97 -2.53 -6.31 6.61
CA PRO A 97 -3.68 -6.51 7.49
C PRO A 97 -3.31 -7.54 8.57
N GLY A 98 -3.68 -7.26 9.81
CA GLY A 98 -3.61 -8.21 10.91
C GLY A 98 -4.64 -7.92 12.00
N LEU A 99 -4.99 -8.94 12.76
CA LEU A 99 -6.06 -8.96 13.76
C LEU A 99 -5.61 -9.87 14.90
N TRP A 100 -5.83 -9.49 16.15
CA TRP A 100 -5.65 -10.41 17.28
C TRP A 100 -6.92 -11.22 17.52
N ILE A 101 -6.73 -12.51 17.76
CA ILE A 101 -7.82 -13.48 17.96
C ILE A 101 -7.48 -14.35 19.17
N LYS A 102 -8.49 -14.62 20.00
CA LYS A 102 -8.51 -15.66 21.03
C LYS A 102 -9.73 -16.54 20.77
N SER A 103 -9.60 -17.86 20.81
CA SER A 103 -10.70 -18.77 20.51
C SER A 103 -10.53 -20.13 21.19
N ASN A 104 -11.65 -20.80 21.49
CA ASN A 104 -11.64 -22.22 21.89
C ASN A 104 -11.54 -23.18 20.67
N GLY A 105 -11.71 -22.67 19.45
CA GLY A 105 -11.55 -23.42 18.20
C GLY A 105 -10.13 -23.30 17.64
N ARG A 106 -9.74 -24.26 16.79
CA ARG A 106 -8.47 -24.26 16.04
C ARG A 106 -8.71 -24.04 14.55
N HIS A 107 -7.66 -23.69 13.81
CA HIS A 107 -7.65 -23.49 12.36
C HIS A 107 -8.47 -22.29 11.83
N LEU A 108 -8.96 -21.40 12.70
CA LEU A 108 -9.57 -20.14 12.26
C LEU A 108 -8.57 -19.40 11.36
N GLN A 109 -9.02 -18.85 10.23
CA GLN A 109 -8.12 -18.27 9.23
C GLN A 109 -8.54 -16.84 8.91
N LEU A 110 -7.59 -15.90 8.98
CA LEU A 110 -7.79 -14.54 8.50
C LEU A 110 -7.78 -14.55 6.97
N LEU A 111 -8.68 -13.79 6.36
CA LEU A 111 -8.77 -13.55 4.92
C LEU A 111 -9.06 -12.06 4.66
N VAL A 112 -8.85 -11.62 3.43
CA VAL A 112 -9.35 -10.33 2.93
C VAL A 112 -10.06 -10.51 1.60
N ARG A 113 -11.12 -9.72 1.37
CA ARG A 113 -11.77 -9.63 0.05
C ARG A 113 -11.02 -8.60 -0.80
N VAL A 114 -10.44 -9.06 -1.89
CA VAL A 114 -9.91 -8.20 -2.96
C VAL A 114 -11.02 -7.92 -3.97
N VAL A 115 -11.06 -6.69 -4.47
CA VAL A 115 -11.90 -6.24 -5.57
C VAL A 115 -11.01 -5.81 -6.74
N LEU A 116 -11.32 -6.27 -7.95
CA LEU A 116 -10.69 -5.82 -9.20
C LEU A 116 -11.63 -4.83 -9.92
N PRO A 117 -11.51 -3.49 -9.70
CA PRO A 117 -12.46 -2.52 -10.26
C PRO A 117 -12.49 -2.48 -11.79
N ARG A 118 -11.43 -2.96 -12.45
CA ARG A 118 -11.26 -2.97 -13.90
C ARG A 118 -11.67 -4.29 -14.57
N THR A 119 -12.18 -5.25 -13.79
CA THR A 119 -12.66 -6.55 -14.27
C THR A 119 -14.09 -6.73 -13.80
N ILE A 120 -15.05 -6.87 -14.72
CA ILE A 120 -16.44 -7.15 -14.38
C ILE A 120 -16.66 -8.66 -14.41
N ASP A 121 -17.28 -9.19 -13.36
CA ASP A 121 -17.80 -10.56 -13.34
C ASP A 121 -19.04 -10.66 -14.26
N PRO A 122 -19.02 -11.51 -15.31
CA PRO A 122 -20.14 -11.68 -16.22
C PRO A 122 -21.43 -12.18 -15.57
N GLN A 123 -21.35 -12.86 -14.41
CA GLN A 123 -22.54 -13.42 -13.73
C GLN A 123 -23.28 -12.37 -12.90
N SER A 124 -22.56 -11.53 -12.15
CA SER A 124 -23.18 -10.54 -11.26
C SER A 124 -23.21 -9.10 -11.80
N GLY A 125 -22.54 -8.84 -12.94
CA GLY A 125 -22.44 -7.51 -13.54
C GLY A 125 -21.65 -6.50 -12.70
N LYS A 126 -20.89 -6.96 -11.71
CA LYS A 126 -20.18 -6.15 -10.70
C LYS A 126 -18.67 -6.37 -10.80
N PRO A 127 -17.83 -5.48 -10.24
CA PRO A 127 -16.39 -5.71 -10.13
C PRO A 127 -16.07 -7.07 -9.49
N LEU A 128 -15.21 -7.85 -10.14
CA LEU A 128 -14.83 -9.20 -9.72
C LEU A 128 -14.21 -9.17 -8.32
N LYS A 129 -14.67 -10.07 -7.43
CA LYS A 129 -14.23 -10.17 -6.04
C LYS A 129 -13.75 -11.58 -5.71
N PHE A 130 -12.69 -11.70 -4.92
CA PHE A 130 -12.16 -12.97 -4.43
C PHE A 130 -11.53 -12.83 -3.04
N LEU A 131 -11.21 -13.96 -2.41
CA LEU A 131 -10.59 -13.99 -1.07
C LEU A 131 -9.11 -14.36 -1.15
N ILE A 132 -8.27 -13.62 -0.43
CA ILE A 132 -6.87 -13.99 -0.14
C ILE A 132 -6.81 -14.55 1.27
N ARG A 133 -6.05 -15.64 1.46
CA ARG A 133 -5.87 -16.33 2.75
C ARG A 133 -4.61 -15.84 3.46
N GLY A 134 -4.71 -15.59 4.76
CA GLY A 134 -3.63 -15.26 5.68
C GLY A 134 -3.16 -16.44 6.52
N SER A 135 -2.48 -16.13 7.63
CA SER A 135 -2.12 -17.12 8.66
C SER A 135 -3.34 -17.71 9.38
N ARG A 136 -3.11 -18.79 10.14
CA ARG A 136 -4.13 -19.55 10.88
C ARG A 136 -3.92 -19.46 12.39
N TYR A 137 -5.01 -19.64 13.11
CA TYR A 137 -5.05 -19.70 14.57
C TYR A 137 -4.78 -21.13 15.06
N GLU A 138 -3.83 -21.24 15.97
CA GLU A 138 -3.23 -22.50 16.44
C GLU A 138 -3.14 -22.53 17.97
N LEU A 139 -2.89 -21.38 18.62
CA LEU A 139 -2.71 -21.23 20.07
C LEU A 139 -4.04 -21.16 20.84
N VAL A 140 -4.82 -22.25 20.80
CA VAL A 140 -6.16 -22.35 21.41
C VAL A 140 -6.21 -21.81 22.84
N GLY A 141 -7.15 -20.89 23.11
CA GLY A 141 -7.34 -20.22 24.39
C GLY A 141 -6.46 -18.99 24.64
N GLN A 142 -5.41 -18.78 23.83
CA GLN A 142 -4.50 -17.64 23.94
C GLN A 142 -4.77 -16.58 22.87
N TRP A 143 -4.35 -15.34 23.13
CA TRP A 143 -4.34 -14.28 22.12
C TRP A 143 -3.21 -14.52 21.11
N GLN A 144 -3.55 -14.63 19.82
CA GLN A 144 -2.61 -14.80 18.71
C GLN A 144 -2.95 -13.82 17.59
N ARG A 145 -1.93 -13.12 17.07
CA ARG A 145 -2.09 -12.24 15.90
C ARG A 145 -2.13 -13.04 14.61
N LEU A 146 -3.23 -12.94 13.86
CA LEU A 146 -3.27 -13.38 12.47
C LEU A 146 -2.90 -12.24 11.53
N SER A 147 -2.33 -12.54 10.37
CA SER A 147 -1.87 -11.53 9.39
C SER A 147 -1.86 -12.02 7.95
N ILE A 148 -1.82 -11.08 7.00
CA ILE A 148 -1.57 -11.33 5.57
C ILE A 148 -0.31 -10.56 5.14
N ASN A 149 0.85 -11.20 5.23
CA ASN A 149 2.15 -10.54 5.06
C ASN A 149 2.58 -10.28 3.61
N ARG A 150 1.90 -10.90 2.64
CA ARG A 150 2.27 -10.95 1.21
C ARG A 150 1.06 -10.69 0.30
N CYS A 151 0.21 -9.72 0.69
CA CYS A 151 -1.12 -9.53 0.10
C CYS A 151 -1.09 -9.36 -1.44
N ARG A 152 -0.12 -8.62 -1.99
CA ARG A 152 0.00 -8.41 -3.44
C ARG A 152 0.53 -9.63 -4.19
N GLU A 153 1.50 -10.35 -3.64
CA GLU A 153 2.01 -11.60 -4.20
C GLU A 153 0.90 -12.66 -4.27
N SER A 154 0.17 -12.86 -3.16
CA SER A 154 -0.97 -13.78 -3.11
C SER A 154 -2.15 -13.35 -4.00
N MET A 155 -2.28 -12.06 -4.30
CA MET A 155 -3.23 -11.54 -5.29
C MET A 155 -2.81 -11.93 -6.71
N MET A 156 -1.56 -11.64 -7.06
CA MET A 156 -1.00 -11.91 -8.40
C MET A 156 -0.99 -13.40 -8.72
N ALA A 157 -0.72 -14.26 -7.72
CA ALA A 157 -0.77 -15.72 -7.86
C ALA A 157 -2.17 -16.27 -8.24
N GLN A 158 -3.26 -15.56 -7.91
CA GLN A 158 -4.62 -15.99 -8.30
C GLN A 158 -5.01 -15.53 -9.73
N ILE A 159 -4.35 -14.53 -10.30
CA ILE A 159 -4.73 -13.95 -11.61
C ILE A 159 -4.73 -14.97 -12.76
N PRO A 160 -3.79 -15.93 -12.88
CA PRO A 160 -3.87 -16.97 -13.91
C PRO A 160 -5.13 -17.84 -13.82
N SER A 161 -5.53 -18.23 -12.60
CA SER A 161 -6.75 -19.02 -12.39
C SER A 161 -8.00 -18.19 -12.66
N LEU A 162 -8.03 -16.93 -12.24
CA LEU A 162 -9.12 -16.02 -12.57
C LEU A 162 -9.23 -15.79 -14.09
N ARG A 163 -8.12 -15.72 -14.83
CA ARG A 163 -8.14 -15.63 -16.31
C ARG A 163 -8.69 -16.89 -16.98
N SER A 164 -8.46 -18.06 -16.39
CA SER A 164 -9.05 -19.32 -16.86
C SER A 164 -10.56 -19.42 -16.59
N GLN A 165 -11.11 -18.65 -15.66
CA GLN A 165 -12.53 -18.68 -15.26
C GLN A 165 -13.34 -17.51 -15.87
N PHE A 166 -12.75 -16.31 -15.92
CA PHE A 166 -13.42 -15.05 -16.29
C PHE A 166 -12.84 -14.43 -17.58
N GLY A 167 -11.91 -15.10 -18.26
CA GLY A 167 -11.33 -14.67 -19.53
C GLY A 167 -9.99 -13.92 -19.41
N SER A 168 -9.28 -13.76 -20.52
CA SER A 168 -7.94 -13.15 -20.57
C SER A 168 -7.90 -11.67 -20.15
N THR A 169 -9.06 -11.00 -20.14
CA THR A 169 -9.25 -9.58 -19.83
C THR A 169 -9.10 -9.21 -18.34
N VAL A 170 -8.96 -10.19 -17.42
CA VAL A 170 -8.76 -9.91 -15.98
C VAL A 170 -7.53 -9.01 -15.78
N ASP A 171 -7.78 -7.80 -15.27
CA ASP A 171 -6.80 -6.74 -15.03
C ASP A 171 -6.63 -6.49 -13.52
N PRO A 172 -5.46 -6.80 -12.92
CA PRO A 172 -5.19 -6.58 -11.50
C PRO A 172 -4.87 -5.11 -11.13
N LYS A 173 -4.88 -4.19 -12.09
CA LYS A 173 -4.62 -2.76 -11.82
C LYS A 173 -5.71 -2.16 -10.92
N GLN A 174 -5.29 -1.22 -10.07
CA GLN A 174 -6.14 -0.50 -9.12
C GLN A 174 -6.90 -1.39 -8.10
N ALA A 175 -6.49 -2.65 -7.93
CA ALA A 175 -7.07 -3.56 -6.95
C ALA A 175 -6.98 -3.01 -5.52
N PHE A 176 -8.03 -3.27 -4.73
CA PHE A 176 -8.15 -2.85 -3.33
C PHE A 176 -8.82 -3.94 -2.49
N ILE A 177 -8.60 -3.90 -1.18
CA ILE A 177 -9.41 -4.64 -0.20
C ILE A 177 -10.53 -3.75 0.35
N ASP A 178 -11.71 -4.31 0.55
CA ASP A 178 -12.91 -3.62 1.07
C ASP A 178 -13.56 -4.34 2.27
N MET A 179 -13.03 -5.50 2.67
CA MET A 179 -13.58 -6.33 3.74
C MET A 179 -12.51 -7.24 4.32
N ILE A 180 -12.37 -7.26 5.65
CA ILE A 180 -11.67 -8.33 6.37
C ILE A 180 -12.66 -9.49 6.54
N VAL A 181 -12.18 -10.72 6.42
CA VAL A 181 -12.98 -11.92 6.60
C VAL A 181 -12.28 -12.85 7.57
N LEU A 182 -13.03 -13.45 8.49
CA LEU A 182 -12.55 -14.50 9.37
C LEU A 182 -13.31 -15.78 9.03
N ASN A 183 -12.61 -16.82 8.56
CA ASN A 183 -13.19 -18.16 8.54
C ASN A 183 -13.14 -18.73 9.95
N THR A 184 -14.31 -18.95 10.55
CA THR A 184 -14.47 -19.38 11.94
C THR A 184 -14.64 -20.90 12.10
N TYR A 185 -14.72 -21.65 10.99
CA TYR A 185 -15.02 -23.08 11.02
C TYR A 185 -13.89 -23.93 11.60
N ALA A 186 -13.99 -24.21 12.90
CA ALA A 186 -13.13 -25.14 13.64
C ALA A 186 -13.64 -26.60 13.62
N GLY A 187 -14.78 -26.86 12.98
CA GLY A 187 -15.54 -28.12 13.02
C GLY A 187 -16.96 -27.94 13.59
N PRO A 188 -17.78 -29.01 13.64
CA PRO A 188 -19.12 -28.94 14.21
C PRO A 188 -19.10 -28.74 15.73
N GLY A 189 -19.95 -27.85 16.25
CA GLY A 189 -20.02 -27.52 17.67
C GLY A 189 -20.39 -26.06 17.92
N THR A 190 -19.94 -25.50 19.05
CA THR A 190 -19.98 -24.05 19.34
C THR A 190 -18.56 -23.54 19.54
N THR A 191 -18.17 -22.55 18.75
CA THR A 191 -16.87 -21.86 18.86
C THR A 191 -17.06 -20.48 19.46
N LYS A 192 -16.34 -20.19 20.54
CA LYS A 192 -16.21 -18.85 21.14
C LYS A 192 -15.00 -18.15 20.55
N ILE A 193 -15.15 -16.87 20.23
CA ILE A 193 -14.16 -16.07 19.52
C ILE A 193 -14.15 -14.67 20.12
N TRP A 194 -12.97 -14.20 20.52
CA TRP A 194 -12.72 -12.81 20.86
C TRP A 194 -11.80 -12.23 19.80
N THR A 195 -12.10 -11.01 19.34
CA THR A 195 -11.31 -10.29 18.34
C THR A 195 -10.98 -8.88 18.83
N ASP A 196 -9.76 -8.44 18.54
CA ASP A 196 -9.19 -7.19 19.01
C ASP A 196 -8.05 -6.71 18.07
N ASP A 197 -7.60 -5.46 18.21
CA ASP A 197 -6.43 -4.87 17.54
C ASP A 197 -6.41 -5.15 16.01
N LEU A 198 -7.50 -4.81 15.32
CA LEU A 198 -7.53 -4.83 13.86
C LEU A 198 -6.66 -3.68 13.35
N ARG A 199 -5.54 -4.01 12.71
CA ARG A 199 -4.61 -3.02 12.15
C ARG A 199 -4.31 -3.37 10.70
N ILE A 200 -4.64 -2.45 9.79
CA ILE A 200 -4.28 -2.52 8.37
C ILE A 200 -3.13 -1.54 8.15
N ALA A 201 -1.93 -2.03 8.40
CA ALA A 201 -0.72 -1.23 8.29
C ALA A 201 -0.29 -1.09 6.82
N THR A 202 -0.08 0.16 6.41
CA THR A 202 0.78 0.57 5.30
C THR A 202 2.11 1.00 5.91
N PRO A 203 3.07 0.09 6.10
CA PRO A 203 3.95 0.08 7.27
C PRO A 203 4.84 1.33 7.39
N ILE A 204 4.46 2.15 8.36
CA ILE A 204 5.40 2.73 9.32
C ILE A 204 5.95 1.56 10.13
N ILE A 205 7.27 1.37 10.22
CA ILE A 205 7.85 0.33 11.09
C ILE A 205 8.27 0.99 12.40
N SER A 206 7.45 0.86 13.42
CA SER A 206 7.87 1.16 14.79
C SER A 206 9.01 0.22 15.18
N SER A 207 10.07 0.76 15.81
CA SER A 207 11.41 0.15 15.94
C SER A 207 11.54 -0.98 16.98
N ALA A 208 10.46 -1.73 17.23
CA ALA A 208 10.45 -2.87 18.14
C ALA A 208 10.48 -4.21 17.39
N GLN A 209 11.18 -5.20 17.96
CA GLN A 209 11.17 -6.62 17.56
C GLN A 209 11.81 -6.98 16.19
N PHE A 210 13.14 -6.84 16.09
CA PHE A 210 13.96 -7.58 15.11
C PHE A 210 15.22 -8.19 15.76
N THR A 211 15.03 -9.30 16.48
CA THR A 211 16.13 -10.10 17.05
C THR A 211 16.54 -11.26 16.14
N LYS A 212 17.57 -10.99 15.30
CA LYS A 212 18.59 -11.91 14.75
C LYS A 212 18.17 -13.16 13.93
N GLN A 213 19.15 -13.65 13.14
CA GLN A 213 19.19 -14.91 12.37
C GLN A 213 18.29 -14.99 11.10
N ASP A 214 18.74 -15.46 9.92
CA ASP A 214 20.08 -15.90 9.46
C ASP A 214 20.32 -15.58 7.95
N GLN A 215 21.54 -15.82 7.44
CA GLN A 215 22.00 -15.60 6.04
C GLN A 215 22.75 -16.85 5.51
N PRO A 216 22.55 -17.26 4.24
CA PRO A 216 23.61 -17.19 3.18
C PRO A 216 23.07 -16.50 1.88
N ASP A 217 23.82 -15.77 1.03
CA ASP A 217 24.95 -16.11 0.11
C ASP A 217 24.50 -16.83 -1.19
N LEU A 218 25.02 -16.64 -2.43
CA LEU A 218 25.80 -15.57 -3.13
C LEU A 218 25.74 -15.81 -4.68
N GLU A 219 26.61 -15.17 -5.50
CA GLU A 219 26.92 -15.45 -6.95
C GLU A 219 25.86 -14.98 -8.02
N THR A 220 26.12 -14.20 -9.10
CA THR A 220 27.06 -14.14 -10.29
C THR A 220 26.64 -15.03 -11.50
N SER A 221 26.71 -14.66 -12.81
CA SER A 221 27.26 -13.48 -13.55
C SER A 221 26.77 -13.38 -15.04
N ASN A 222 26.86 -12.18 -15.66
CA ASN A 222 26.95 -11.83 -17.13
C ASN A 222 25.82 -12.31 -18.11
N THR A 223 25.59 -11.80 -19.36
CA THR A 223 26.40 -11.10 -20.39
C THR A 223 25.50 -10.24 -21.37
N SER A 224 26.08 -9.46 -22.30
CA SER A 224 25.43 -8.58 -23.35
C SER A 224 26.03 -8.83 -24.76
N PRO A 225 25.76 -8.10 -25.91
CA PRO A 225 24.87 -6.96 -26.26
C PRO A 225 23.80 -7.32 -27.37
N ILE A 226 23.38 -6.65 -28.48
CA ILE A 226 23.85 -5.57 -29.42
C ILE A 226 22.74 -4.47 -29.68
N LEU A 227 22.30 -4.16 -30.94
CA LEU A 227 21.72 -2.85 -31.34
C LEU A 227 20.75 -2.82 -32.56
N ARG A 228 19.95 -1.73 -32.64
CA ARG A 228 19.17 -1.08 -33.76
C ARG A 228 17.61 -1.21 -33.67
N VAL A 229 16.78 -0.16 -33.46
CA VAL A 229 16.56 1.17 -34.12
C VAL A 229 15.82 1.01 -35.46
N ASN A 230 14.61 1.55 -35.75
CA ASN A 230 13.81 2.75 -35.35
C ASN A 230 12.36 2.36 -34.87
N LYS A 231 11.35 3.23 -34.55
CA LYS A 231 11.07 4.66 -34.85
C LYS A 231 10.09 5.32 -33.84
N THR A 232 10.34 6.57 -33.44
CA THR A 232 9.42 7.60 -32.87
C THR A 232 8.21 7.18 -31.99
N THR A 233 8.34 7.31 -30.66
CA THR A 233 7.34 8.00 -29.81
C THR A 233 7.98 8.48 -28.50
N THR A 234 7.42 9.51 -27.86
CA THR A 234 8.02 10.19 -26.70
C THR A 234 8.23 9.25 -25.51
N THR A 235 9.49 8.91 -25.23
CA THR A 235 9.88 8.05 -24.11
C THR A 235 11.17 8.61 -23.49
N SER A 236 11.12 9.03 -22.23
CA SER A 236 12.34 9.31 -21.46
C SER A 236 12.95 7.98 -21.00
N THR A 237 14.23 7.77 -21.29
CA THR A 237 14.95 6.51 -21.05
C THR A 237 15.47 6.44 -19.61
N ASP A 238 14.54 6.49 -18.65
CA ASP A 238 14.78 6.63 -17.22
C ASP A 238 14.45 5.33 -16.45
N PRO A 239 14.80 5.17 -15.15
CA PRO A 239 14.83 3.88 -14.44
C PRO A 239 13.45 3.34 -14.01
N GLY A 240 12.48 3.38 -14.93
CA GLY A 240 11.10 2.94 -14.72
C GLY A 240 10.26 3.87 -13.84
N ILE A 241 10.80 5.04 -13.47
CA ILE A 241 10.09 6.11 -12.77
C ILE A 241 9.13 6.79 -13.74
N GLN A 242 7.84 6.87 -13.39
CA GLN A 242 6.82 7.53 -14.20
C GLN A 242 5.74 8.15 -13.31
N LEU A 243 5.45 9.43 -13.49
CA LEU A 243 4.31 10.08 -12.82
C LEU A 243 3.05 9.96 -13.70
N GLN A 244 2.14 9.05 -13.36
CA GLN A 244 0.87 8.85 -14.08
C GLN A 244 -0.27 9.54 -13.31
N GLY A 245 -0.42 10.85 -13.54
CA GLY A 245 -1.31 11.71 -12.76
C GLY A 245 -0.79 11.82 -11.32
N PRO A 246 -1.59 11.54 -10.28
CA PRO A 246 -1.12 11.55 -8.88
C PRO A 246 -0.34 10.27 -8.50
N LEU A 247 -0.14 9.33 -9.42
CA LEU A 247 0.49 8.03 -9.13
C LEU A 247 1.96 8.02 -9.56
N LEU A 248 2.86 8.03 -8.58
CA LEU A 248 4.26 7.71 -8.82
C LEU A 248 4.40 6.20 -9.06
N LEU A 249 4.88 5.83 -10.25
CA LEU A 249 5.40 4.51 -10.55
C LEU A 249 6.92 4.54 -10.46
N VAL A 250 7.51 3.41 -10.04
CA VAL A 250 8.94 3.11 -10.02
C VAL A 250 9.12 1.68 -10.51
N GLU A 251 10.07 1.41 -11.41
CA GLU A 251 10.20 0.09 -12.07
C GLU A 251 8.85 -0.44 -12.64
N LYS A 252 7.98 0.47 -13.14
CA LYS A 252 6.59 0.23 -13.59
C LYS A 252 5.60 -0.25 -12.50
N ARG A 253 5.97 -0.18 -11.21
CA ARG A 253 5.13 -0.54 -10.06
C ARG A 253 4.68 0.70 -9.29
N PRO A 254 3.45 0.77 -8.74
CA PRO A 254 3.06 1.81 -7.78
C PRO A 254 4.05 1.92 -6.61
N PHE A 255 4.57 3.13 -6.36
CA PHE A 255 5.49 3.42 -5.27
C PHE A 255 4.93 4.54 -4.40
N PHE A 256 5.12 4.42 -3.08
CA PHE A 256 4.69 5.44 -2.12
C PHE A 256 5.89 5.90 -1.28
N PRO A 257 6.45 7.10 -1.55
CA PRO A 257 7.63 7.58 -0.84
C PRO A 257 7.33 7.81 0.65
N ARG A 258 7.99 7.03 1.51
CA ARG A 258 8.14 7.29 2.94
C ARG A 258 9.54 7.89 3.10
N ILE A 259 9.58 9.22 3.09
CA ILE A 259 10.80 10.05 3.02
C ILE A 259 11.26 10.40 4.43
N ILE A 260 12.57 10.37 4.66
CA ILE A 260 13.24 10.99 5.82
C ILE A 260 14.45 11.80 5.37
N GLU A 261 14.71 12.91 6.03
CA GLU A 261 15.92 13.72 5.84
C GLU A 261 17.13 13.05 6.50
N TYR A 262 18.23 12.93 5.76
CA TYR A 262 19.46 12.30 6.22
C TYR A 262 20.31 13.22 7.10
N ASN A 263 20.70 12.73 8.27
CA ASN A 263 21.55 13.42 9.23
C ASN A 263 22.76 12.57 9.69
N GLY A 264 23.04 11.46 9.00
CA GLY A 264 24.21 10.58 9.22
C GLY A 264 23.86 9.16 9.69
N GLU A 265 22.58 8.85 9.86
CA GLU A 265 22.09 7.56 10.35
C GLU A 265 22.29 6.45 9.32
N SER A 266 22.54 5.21 9.75
CA SER A 266 22.72 4.13 8.77
C SER A 266 21.43 3.87 7.96
N PHE A 267 21.55 3.76 6.63
CA PHE A 267 20.40 3.46 5.76
C PHE A 267 19.69 2.16 6.18
N GLN A 268 20.40 1.17 6.72
CA GLN A 268 19.78 -0.06 7.24
C GLN A 268 18.90 0.19 8.48
N TRP A 269 19.23 1.18 9.30
CA TRP A 269 18.38 1.59 10.44
C TRP A 269 17.17 2.40 9.97
N LEU A 270 17.36 3.31 9.00
CA LEU A 270 16.25 4.04 8.37
C LEU A 270 15.26 3.10 7.64
N GLN A 271 15.78 2.08 6.93
CA GLN A 271 14.98 1.01 6.33
C GLN A 271 14.19 0.21 7.39
N LYS A 272 14.81 -0.08 8.54
CA LYS A 272 14.17 -0.75 9.69
C LYS A 272 13.11 0.12 10.39
N LEU A 273 13.13 1.44 10.21
CA LEU A 273 12.04 2.36 10.59
C LEU A 273 10.92 2.45 9.54
N GLY A 274 11.06 1.75 8.41
CA GLY A 274 10.06 1.66 7.35
C GLY A 274 10.19 2.73 6.26
N PHE A 275 11.15 3.66 6.39
CA PHE A 275 11.46 4.60 5.31
C PHE A 275 11.99 3.82 4.09
N ASN A 276 11.43 4.13 2.92
CA ASN A 276 11.87 3.57 1.64
C ASN A 276 12.55 4.62 0.75
N THR A 277 12.58 5.88 1.20
CA THR A 277 13.19 7.01 0.51
C THR A 277 13.99 7.86 1.50
N VAL A 278 15.18 8.31 1.11
CA VAL A 278 16.05 9.16 1.93
C VAL A 278 16.37 10.45 1.18
N ALA A 279 16.10 11.61 1.78
CA ALA A 279 16.46 12.91 1.24
C ALA A 279 17.85 13.34 1.74
N LEU A 280 18.76 13.65 0.82
CA LEU A 280 20.15 13.98 1.12
C LEU A 280 20.39 15.49 1.02
N LYS A 281 21.18 16.05 1.95
CA LYS A 281 21.61 17.46 1.91
C LYS A 281 22.75 17.71 0.92
N HIS A 282 23.41 16.65 0.48
CA HIS A 282 24.61 16.66 -0.36
C HIS A 282 24.50 15.55 -1.44
N GLN A 283 25.43 15.52 -2.41
CA GLN A 283 25.48 14.42 -3.38
C GLN A 283 25.74 13.08 -2.69
N PRO A 284 25.09 11.97 -3.10
CA PRO A 284 25.34 10.65 -2.53
C PRO A 284 26.75 10.16 -2.83
N THR A 285 27.38 9.54 -1.84
CA THR A 285 28.62 8.77 -2.06
C THR A 285 28.33 7.45 -2.76
N ALA A 286 29.33 6.87 -3.43
CA ALA A 286 29.20 5.54 -4.05
C ALA A 286 28.64 4.48 -3.08
N ASP A 287 29.11 4.45 -1.82
CA ASP A 287 28.64 3.53 -0.79
C ASP A 287 27.17 3.73 -0.42
N GLN A 288 26.70 4.98 -0.41
CA GLN A 288 25.29 5.30 -0.19
C GLN A 288 24.43 4.79 -1.36
N ILE A 289 24.86 4.97 -2.61
CA ILE A 289 24.13 4.45 -3.79
C ILE A 289 24.07 2.91 -3.75
N VAL A 290 25.22 2.25 -3.53
CA VAL A 290 25.30 0.78 -3.44
C VAL A 290 24.46 0.25 -2.27
N THR A 291 24.49 0.92 -1.13
CA THR A 291 23.70 0.54 0.05
C THR A 291 22.20 0.78 -0.18
N ALA A 292 21.78 1.90 -0.77
CA ALA A 292 20.40 2.14 -1.15
C ALA A 292 19.91 1.06 -2.15
N LYS A 293 20.72 0.73 -3.16
CA LYS A 293 20.42 -0.31 -4.15
C LYS A 293 20.27 -1.69 -3.52
N ARG A 294 21.15 -2.06 -2.57
CA ARG A 294 21.08 -3.30 -1.77
C ARG A 294 19.87 -3.36 -0.83
N LEU A 295 19.45 -2.22 -0.27
CA LEU A 295 18.31 -2.13 0.66
C LEU A 295 16.96 -1.85 -0.02
N GLY A 296 16.92 -1.72 -1.35
CA GLY A 296 15.72 -1.34 -2.09
C GLY A 296 15.20 0.07 -1.79
N MET A 297 16.07 0.94 -1.24
CA MET A 297 15.75 2.32 -0.92
C MET A 297 16.02 3.24 -2.10
N TRP A 298 15.29 4.35 -2.14
CA TRP A 298 15.43 5.42 -3.11
C TRP A 298 16.00 6.69 -2.48
N LEU A 299 16.61 7.55 -3.29
CA LEU A 299 17.28 8.77 -2.86
C LEU A 299 16.61 10.00 -3.46
N ILE A 300 16.41 11.04 -2.66
CA ILE A 300 16.14 12.40 -3.14
C ILE A 300 17.44 13.18 -2.98
N VAL A 301 17.88 13.82 -4.06
CA VAL A 301 19.27 14.33 -4.24
C VAL A 301 19.23 15.82 -4.56
N PRO A 302 20.13 16.67 -4.04
CA PRO A 302 20.15 18.09 -4.40
C PRO A 302 20.58 18.26 -5.88
N PRO A 303 20.08 19.28 -6.61
CA PRO A 303 20.23 19.43 -8.06
C PRO A 303 21.64 19.87 -8.51
N LYS A 304 22.62 19.93 -7.60
CA LYS A 304 23.99 20.33 -7.93
C LYS A 304 24.60 19.27 -8.86
N ALA A 305 25.20 19.68 -9.97
CA ALA A 305 25.95 18.75 -10.81
C ALA A 305 27.01 17.99 -9.96
N PRO A 306 27.22 16.68 -10.19
CA PRO A 306 28.10 15.90 -9.34
C PRO A 306 29.54 16.37 -9.46
N SER A 307 30.22 16.45 -8.32
CA SER A 307 31.67 16.67 -8.25
C SER A 307 32.39 15.58 -9.05
N ALA A 308 33.50 15.94 -9.71
CA ALA A 308 34.26 15.03 -10.56
C ALA A 308 34.66 13.74 -9.81
N GLY A 309 34.20 12.58 -10.30
CA GLY A 309 34.49 11.26 -9.72
C GLY A 309 33.33 10.27 -9.73
N HIS A 310 32.09 10.71 -9.95
CA HIS A 310 30.92 9.81 -10.01
C HIS A 310 30.15 9.97 -11.33
N SER A 311 29.79 8.85 -11.97
CA SER A 311 28.94 8.86 -13.16
C SER A 311 27.50 9.20 -12.77
N LEU A 312 26.88 10.13 -13.50
CA LEU A 312 25.46 10.47 -13.36
C LEU A 312 24.55 9.25 -13.50
N GLN A 313 24.93 8.26 -14.32
CA GLN A 313 24.21 7.00 -14.48
C GLN A 313 24.14 6.19 -13.18
N THR A 314 25.19 6.25 -12.35
CA THR A 314 25.22 5.56 -11.04
C THR A 314 24.27 6.23 -10.06
N ILE A 315 24.12 7.55 -10.09
CA ILE A 315 23.13 8.29 -9.27
C ILE A 315 21.71 8.02 -9.78
N ARG A 316 21.51 8.05 -11.11
CA ARG A 316 20.23 7.77 -11.80
C ARG A 316 19.57 6.49 -11.31
N ASP A 317 20.35 5.42 -11.18
CA ASP A 317 19.91 4.07 -10.75
C ASP A 317 19.05 4.03 -9.47
N ARG A 318 19.22 4.99 -8.54
CA ARG A 318 18.42 5.11 -7.30
C ARG A 318 17.97 6.54 -6.96
N CYS A 319 18.12 7.52 -7.85
CA CYS A 319 17.53 8.85 -7.68
C CYS A 319 16.03 8.79 -8.00
N LEU A 320 15.19 9.25 -7.07
CA LEU A 320 13.73 9.33 -7.22
C LEU A 320 13.27 10.68 -7.78
N ALA A 321 13.93 11.74 -7.33
CA ALA A 321 13.67 13.14 -7.65
C ALA A 321 14.85 14.00 -7.19
N PHE A 322 15.00 15.17 -7.81
CA PHE A 322 15.92 16.20 -7.33
C PHE A 322 15.20 17.21 -6.44
N ASP A 323 15.72 17.46 -5.24
CA ASP A 323 15.20 18.48 -4.32
C ASP A 323 15.84 19.84 -4.62
N LEU A 324 15.09 20.71 -5.32
CA LEU A 324 15.55 22.04 -5.73
C LEU A 324 15.88 22.98 -4.56
N GLY A 325 15.47 22.64 -3.33
CA GLY A 325 15.71 23.41 -2.12
C GLY A 325 14.50 24.24 -1.68
N ASN A 326 14.63 24.82 -0.48
CA ASN A 326 13.56 25.54 0.21
C ASN A 326 13.72 27.07 0.09
N ASN A 327 12.62 27.80 0.32
CA ASN A 327 12.55 29.27 0.32
C ASN A 327 12.93 29.95 -1.00
N LEU A 328 12.81 29.24 -2.13
CA LEU A 328 13.07 29.76 -3.47
C LEU A 328 12.09 30.87 -3.85
N THR A 329 12.62 31.97 -4.38
CA THR A 329 11.89 33.19 -4.75
C THR A 329 11.68 33.30 -6.27
N GLN A 330 11.00 34.36 -6.71
CA GLN A 330 10.86 34.64 -8.14
C GLN A 330 12.20 35.03 -8.79
N ASP A 331 13.14 35.58 -8.02
CA ASP A 331 14.47 35.99 -8.51
C ASP A 331 15.42 34.80 -8.72
N ASP A 332 15.17 33.67 -8.05
CA ASP A 332 15.92 32.42 -8.21
C ASP A 332 15.54 31.64 -9.49
N LEU A 333 14.38 31.95 -10.10
CA LEU A 333 13.84 31.22 -11.26
C LEU A 333 14.80 31.08 -12.45
N PRO A 334 15.66 32.05 -12.83
CA PRO A 334 16.63 31.88 -13.90
C PRO A 334 17.68 30.80 -13.57
N ALA A 335 18.20 30.80 -12.34
CA ALA A 335 19.20 29.84 -11.89
C ALA A 335 18.61 28.43 -11.74
N ILE A 336 17.40 28.32 -11.19
CA ILE A 336 16.63 27.07 -11.13
C ILE A 336 16.37 26.55 -12.54
N SER A 337 15.92 27.41 -13.46
CA SER A 337 15.64 27.03 -14.86
C SER A 337 16.89 26.54 -15.58
N GLN A 338 18.04 27.17 -15.36
CA GLN A 338 19.33 26.70 -15.90
C GLN A 338 19.72 25.35 -15.31
N THR A 339 19.55 25.15 -14.00
CA THR A 339 19.91 23.89 -13.33
C THR A 339 18.99 22.74 -13.76
N VAL A 340 17.67 22.97 -13.88
CA VAL A 340 16.71 22.00 -14.40
C VAL A 340 16.96 21.67 -15.87
N ARG A 341 17.42 22.64 -16.69
CA ARG A 341 17.90 22.36 -18.05
C ARG A 341 19.13 21.47 -18.01
N SER A 342 20.18 21.84 -17.27
CA SER A 342 21.38 21.01 -17.15
C SER A 342 21.08 19.58 -16.67
N ILE A 343 20.15 19.39 -15.73
CA ILE A 343 19.69 18.05 -15.33
C ILE A 343 19.04 17.32 -16.51
N ARG A 344 18.11 17.95 -17.24
CA ARG A 344 17.41 17.33 -18.40
C ARG A 344 18.32 17.07 -19.61
N ASP A 345 19.30 17.94 -19.83
CA ASP A 345 20.29 17.81 -20.89
C ASP A 345 21.26 16.65 -20.55
N LEU A 346 21.47 16.36 -19.25
CA LEU A 346 22.18 15.18 -18.74
C LEU A 346 21.31 13.91 -18.62
N GLU A 347 19.99 14.03 -18.51
CA GLU A 347 19.03 12.91 -18.63
C GLU A 347 18.98 12.35 -20.07
N SER A 348 19.30 13.19 -21.05
CA SER A 348 19.22 12.92 -22.49
C SER A 348 20.42 12.11 -22.99
N PRO A 349 20.21 10.93 -23.63
CA PRO A 349 21.31 10.16 -24.20
C PRO A 349 21.81 10.75 -25.52
N ASN A 350 23.15 10.74 -25.69
CA ASN A 350 23.80 10.66 -27.01
C ASN A 350 23.76 9.21 -27.51
#